data_AF-A0A6J7KR39-F1
#
_entry.id   AF-A0A6J7KR39-F1
#
_cell.length_a   1.000
_cell.length_b   1.000
_cell.length_c   1.000
_cell.angle_alpha   90.00
_cell.angle_beta   90.00
_cell.angle_gamma   90.00
#
_symmetry.space_group_name_H-M   'P 1'
#
loop_
_entity.id
_entity.type
_entity.pdbx_description
1 polymer ?
#
loop_
_entity_poly.entity_id
_entity_poly.type
_entity_poly.pdbx_seq_one_letter_code
_entity_poly.pdbx_strand_id
1 'polypeptide(L)'
;MECNEVMHALILFIDNEIQDAVQVQTFQSHFEECLQCLTEMEHERQVLTRMKSLLADECCEQAPENLQIRIAQQTALLASQMFSPTQVITEYRRTETTINGETHIEIETTHEIRRDFPLS
;
A
#
# COMPACT_ATOMS: atom_id res chain seq x y z
N MET A 1 -9.79 -19.06 20.95
CA MET A 1 -8.38 -19.37 21.25
C MET A 1 -8.07 -18.78 22.60
N GLU A 2 -7.47 -19.58 23.47
CA GLU A 2 -7.16 -19.17 24.85
C GLU A 2 -5.88 -18.35 24.90
N CYS A 3 -5.76 -17.40 25.84
CA CYS A 3 -4.56 -16.55 25.96
C CYS A 3 -3.27 -17.36 26.08
N ASN A 4 -3.31 -18.51 26.76
CA ASN A 4 -2.15 -19.38 26.91
C ASN A 4 -1.67 -19.95 25.55
N GLU A 5 -2.59 -20.29 24.66
CA GLU A 5 -2.28 -20.78 23.31
C GLU A 5 -1.68 -19.67 22.45
N VAL A 6 -2.21 -18.44 22.58
CA VAL A 6 -1.68 -17.25 21.91
C VAL A 6 -0.24 -16.99 22.33
N MET A 7 0.04 -16.97 23.64
CA MET A 7 1.37 -16.72 24.17
C MET A 7 2.37 -17.80 23.72
N HIS A 8 1.95 -19.07 23.68
CA HIS A 8 2.82 -20.17 23.27
C HIS A 8 3.25 -20.11 21.80
N ALA A 9 2.39 -19.61 20.92
CA ALA A 9 2.64 -19.52 19.49
C ALA A 9 2.85 -18.07 19.01
N LEU A 10 3.04 -17.12 19.93
CA LEU A 10 3.18 -15.70 19.65
C LEU A 10 4.36 -15.40 18.73
N ILE A 11 5.52 -16.01 19.00
CA ILE A 11 6.72 -15.82 18.20
C ILE A 11 6.53 -16.36 16.78
N LEU A 12 5.90 -17.54 16.64
CA LEU A 12 5.59 -18.12 15.32
C LEU A 12 4.65 -17.21 14.52
N PHE A 13 3.70 -16.57 15.19
CA PHE A 13 2.84 -15.56 14.56
C PHE A 13 3.65 -14.34 14.11
N ILE A 14 4.52 -13.80 14.96
CA ILE A 14 5.35 -12.61 14.65
C ILE A 14 6.31 -12.87 13.48
N ASP A 15 6.93 -14.05 13.42
CA ASP A 15 7.84 -14.44 12.34
C ASP A 15 7.12 -14.93 11.08
N ASN A 16 5.78 -14.91 11.05
CA ASN A 16 4.94 -15.38 9.95
C ASN A 16 5.15 -16.87 9.60
N GLU A 17 5.43 -17.70 10.59
CA GLU A 17 5.63 -19.14 10.43
C GLU A 17 4.33 -19.95 10.49
N ILE A 18 3.20 -19.29 10.80
CA ILE A 18 1.88 -19.91 10.80
C ILE A 18 1.36 -19.97 9.35
N GLN A 19 1.31 -21.19 8.79
CA GLN A 19 0.87 -21.42 7.41
C GLN A 19 -0.66 -21.47 7.26
N ASP A 20 -1.38 -21.80 8.33
CA ASP A 20 -2.84 -21.88 8.32
C ASP A 20 -3.46 -20.48 8.44
N ALA A 21 -4.08 -20.03 7.35
CA ALA A 21 -4.76 -18.73 7.30
C ALA A 21 -5.90 -18.60 8.33
N VAL A 22 -6.58 -19.71 8.66
CA VAL A 22 -7.66 -19.71 9.66
C VAL A 22 -7.07 -19.48 11.05
N GLN A 23 -5.92 -20.09 11.33
CA GLN A 23 -5.19 -19.87 12.58
C GLN A 23 -4.73 -18.42 12.69
N VAL A 24 -4.13 -17.85 11.64
CA VAL A 24 -3.72 -16.42 11.60
C VAL A 24 -4.91 -15.50 11.88
N GLN A 25 -6.06 -15.75 11.26
CA GLN A 25 -7.26 -14.95 11.48
C GLN A 25 -7.76 -15.06 12.93
N THR A 26 -7.67 -16.24 13.53
CA THR A 26 -8.04 -16.47 14.93
C THR A 26 -7.13 -15.67 15.88
N PHE A 27 -5.84 -15.54 15.55
CA PHE A 27 -4.90 -14.67 16.30
C PHE A 27 -5.30 -13.20 16.20
N GLN A 28 -5.61 -12.73 14.99
CA GLN A 28 -6.03 -11.35 14.77
C GLN A 28 -7.30 -11.01 15.57
N SER A 29 -8.32 -11.86 15.50
CA SER A 29 -9.54 -11.67 16.29
C SER A 29 -9.28 -11.68 17.80
N HIS A 30 -8.38 -12.55 18.29
CA HIS A 30 -8.01 -12.56 19.70
C HIS A 30 -7.33 -11.26 20.14
N PHE A 31 -6.46 -10.68 19.32
CA PHE A 31 -5.80 -9.41 19.64
C PHE A 31 -6.76 -8.22 19.64
N GLU A 32 -7.85 -8.27 18.87
CA GLU A 32 -8.92 -7.27 18.92
C GLU A 32 -9.70 -7.33 20.24
N GLU A 33 -9.86 -8.53 20.81
CA GLU A 33 -10.64 -8.75 22.03
C GLU A 33 -9.80 -8.69 23.32
N CYS A 34 -8.49 -8.99 23.26
CA CYS A 34 -7.62 -9.12 24.42
C CYS A 34 -6.42 -8.15 24.36
N LEU A 35 -6.54 -7.02 25.07
CA LEU A 35 -5.50 -5.98 25.15
C LEU A 35 -4.18 -6.48 25.76
N GLN A 36 -4.23 -7.46 26.69
CA GLN A 36 -3.02 -8.00 27.31
C GLN A 36 -2.16 -8.75 26.29
N CYS A 37 -2.75 -9.68 25.54
CA CYS A 37 -2.06 -10.42 24.48
C CYS A 37 -1.57 -9.48 23.36
N LEU A 38 -2.33 -8.44 23.02
CA LEU A 38 -1.90 -7.43 22.05
C LEU A 38 -0.67 -6.66 22.54
N THR A 39 -0.62 -6.30 23.82
CA THR A 39 0.51 -5.58 24.43
C THR A 39 1.77 -6.44 24.42
N GLU A 40 1.65 -7.72 24.78
CA GLU A 40 2.77 -8.67 24.71
C GLU A 40 3.25 -8.89 23.28
N MET A 41 2.34 -9.02 22.31
CA MET A 41 2.68 -9.12 20.88
C MET A 41 3.51 -7.92 20.40
N GLU A 42 3.07 -6.71 20.74
CA GLU A 42 3.79 -5.50 20.37
C GLU A 42 5.14 -5.41 21.08
N HIS A 43 5.23 -5.84 22.35
CA HIS A 43 6.48 -5.90 23.09
C HIS A 43 7.49 -6.85 22.43
N GLU A 44 7.10 -8.09 22.14
CA GLU A 44 7.94 -9.09 21.49
C GLU A 44 8.38 -8.62 20.10
N ARG A 45 7.49 -7.99 19.33
CA ARG A 45 7.82 -7.41 18.03
C ARG A 45 8.90 -6.32 18.15
N GLN A 46 8.84 -5.47 19.17
CA GLN A 46 9.86 -4.45 19.42
C GLN A 46 11.20 -5.07 19.83
N VAL A 47 11.19 -6.09 20.67
CA VAL A 47 12.39 -6.84 21.07
C VAL A 47 13.05 -7.46 19.84
N LEU A 48 12.29 -8.16 19.00
CA LEU A 48 12.79 -8.77 17.76
C LEU A 48 13.34 -7.74 16.78
N THR A 49 12.63 -6.61 16.60
CA THR A 49 13.10 -5.52 15.72
C THR A 49 14.44 -4.96 16.23
N ARG A 50 14.57 -4.76 17.54
CA ARG A 50 15.81 -4.27 18.14
C ARG A 50 16.95 -5.27 17.97
N MET A 51 16.70 -6.56 18.17
CA MET A 51 17.71 -7.61 17.95
C MET A 51 18.14 -7.64 16.48
N LYS A 52 17.19 -7.61 15.54
CA LYS A 52 17.47 -7.58 14.09
C LYS A 52 18.30 -6.35 13.71
N SER A 53 18.01 -5.17 14.29
CA SER A 53 18.80 -3.95 14.07
C SER A 53 20.23 -4.10 14.55
N LEU A 54 20.45 -4.63 15.77
CA LEU A 54 21.80 -4.82 16.31
C LEU A 54 22.62 -5.79 15.45
N LEU A 55 22.00 -6.87 14.98
CA LEU A 55 22.65 -7.84 14.09
C LEU A 55 22.93 -7.24 12.70
N ALA A 56 22.01 -6.43 12.17
CA ALA A 56 22.19 -5.76 10.90
C ALA A 56 23.29 -4.69 10.95
N ASP A 57 23.41 -3.96 12.06
CA ASP A 57 24.47 -2.98 12.26
C ASP A 57 25.86 -3.64 12.31
N GLU A 58 25.95 -4.87 12.82
CA GLU A 58 27.19 -5.66 12.82
C GLU A 58 27.47 -6.29 11.43
N CYS A 59 26.42 -6.63 10.67
CA CYS A 59 26.52 -7.19 9.33
C CYS A 59 26.66 -6.09 8.26
N CYS A 60 27.90 -5.68 7.99
CA CYS A 60 28.23 -4.68 6.95
C CYS A 60 28.49 -5.30 5.56
N GLU A 61 27.89 -6.45 5.23
CA GLU A 61 28.04 -7.05 3.90
C GLU A 61 27.41 -6.16 2.82
N GLN A 62 28.21 -5.75 1.83
CA GLN A 62 27.68 -5.00 0.71
C GLN A 62 26.99 -5.93 -0.29
N ALA A 63 25.78 -5.55 -0.70
CA ALA A 63 25.08 -6.23 -1.77
C ALA A 63 25.97 -6.28 -3.04
N PRO A 64 25.99 -7.39 -3.80
CA PRO A 64 26.79 -7.50 -5.02
C PRO A 64 26.45 -6.38 -6.02
N GLU A 65 27.47 -5.78 -6.64
CA GLU A 65 27.31 -4.67 -7.60
C GLU A 65 26.30 -4.99 -8.72
N ASN A 66 26.32 -6.23 -9.22
CA ASN A 66 25.37 -6.69 -10.23
C ASN A 66 23.91 -6.56 -9.78
N LEU A 67 23.62 -6.88 -8.51
CA LEU A 67 22.27 -6.76 -7.96
C LEU A 67 21.86 -5.29 -7.85
N GLN A 68 22.77 -4.42 -7.41
CA GLN A 68 22.52 -2.98 -7.33
C GLN A 68 22.18 -2.39 -8.70
N ILE A 69 22.97 -2.74 -9.73
CA ILE A 69 22.74 -2.31 -11.11
C ILE A 69 21.38 -2.80 -11.61
N ARG A 70 21.04 -4.07 -11.38
CA ARG A 70 19.76 -4.65 -11.79
C ARG A 70 18.57 -3.96 -11.13
N ILE A 71 18.64 -3.71 -9.83
CA ILE A 71 17.59 -2.98 -9.10
C ILE A 71 17.43 -1.58 -9.69
N ALA A 72 18.53 -0.84 -9.86
CA ALA A 72 18.50 0.51 -10.44
C ALA A 72 17.86 0.54 -11.83
N GLN A 73 18.20 -0.43 -12.70
CA GLN A 73 17.60 -0.55 -14.04
C GLN A 73 16.11 -0.86 -13.98
N GLN A 74 15.70 -1.81 -13.13
CA GLN A 74 14.29 -2.20 -12.99
C GLN A 74 13.44 -1.06 -12.42
N THR A 75 13.95 -0.33 -11.42
CA THR A 75 13.27 0.83 -10.84
C THR A 75 13.17 1.98 -11.85
N ALA A 76 14.22 2.24 -12.63
CA ALA A 76 14.20 3.25 -13.68
C ALA A 76 13.19 2.90 -14.79
N LEU A 77 13.15 1.62 -15.19
CA LEU A 77 12.16 1.13 -16.16
C LEU A 77 10.74 1.32 -15.63
N LEU A 78 10.46 0.90 -14.39
CA LEU A 78 9.14 1.06 -13.78
C LEU A 78 8.74 2.54 -13.69
N ALA A 79 9.65 3.42 -13.28
CA ALA A 79 9.40 4.86 -13.24
C ALA A 79 9.06 5.43 -14.63
N SER A 80 9.75 4.96 -15.68
CA SER A 80 9.45 5.38 -17.06
C SER A 80 8.08 4.90 -17.54
N GLN A 81 7.65 3.70 -17.14
CA GLN A 81 6.32 3.16 -17.48
C GLN A 81 5.22 3.90 -16.72
N MET A 82 5.46 4.27 -15.47
CA MET A 82 4.51 5.04 -14.65
C MET A 82 4.37 6.49 -15.11
N PHE A 83 5.31 7.02 -15.89
CA PHE A 83 5.22 8.35 -16.49
C PHE A 83 4.31 8.32 -17.72
N SER A 84 3.02 8.07 -17.48
CA SER A 84 1.99 8.32 -18.49
C SER A 84 1.52 9.77 -18.40
N PRO A 85 1.49 10.52 -19.51
CA PRO A 85 0.99 11.89 -19.49
C PRO A 85 -0.49 11.90 -19.09
N THR A 86 -0.81 12.54 -17.97
CA THR A 86 -2.21 12.80 -17.61
C THR A 86 -2.79 13.79 -18.61
N GLN A 87 -3.81 13.37 -19.37
CA GLN A 87 -4.51 14.25 -20.29
C GLN A 87 -5.75 14.81 -19.61
N VAL A 88 -5.88 16.15 -19.63
CA VAL A 88 -7.09 16.85 -19.18
C VAL A 88 -7.79 17.40 -20.41
N ILE A 89 -9.00 16.91 -20.68
CA ILE A 89 -9.84 17.37 -21.79
C ILE A 89 -10.92 18.26 -21.20
N THR A 90 -11.02 19.49 -21.68
CA THR A 90 -12.09 20.42 -21.32
C THR A 90 -13.00 20.64 -22.53
N GLU A 91 -14.28 20.31 -22.39
CA GLU A 91 -15.31 20.53 -23.40
C GLU A 91 -16.22 21.67 -22.98
N TYR A 92 -16.47 22.61 -23.90
CA TYR A 92 -17.40 23.73 -23.70
C TYR A 92 -18.60 23.55 -24.64
N ARG A 93 -19.79 23.45 -24.06
CA ARG A 93 -21.05 23.34 -24.81
C ARG A 93 -21.91 24.58 -24.56
N ARG A 94 -22.23 25.32 -25.63
CA ARG A 94 -23.12 26.48 -25.57
C ARG A 94 -24.45 26.15 -26.22
N THR A 95 -25.53 26.36 -25.50
CA THR A 95 -26.91 26.26 -26.00
C THR A 95 -27.55 27.64 -25.95
N GLU A 96 -28.09 28.09 -27.07
CA GLU A 96 -28.78 29.38 -27.17
C GLU A 96 -30.24 29.15 -27.57
N THR A 97 -31.15 29.67 -26.76
CA THR A 97 -32.59 29.53 -26.97
C THR A 97 -33.25 30.90 -26.92
N THR A 98 -33.91 31.30 -28.01
CA THR A 98 -34.66 32.56 -28.07
C THR A 98 -36.16 32.28 -28.01
N ILE A 99 -36.83 32.81 -26.99
CA ILE A 99 -38.28 32.67 -26.80
C ILE A 99 -38.87 34.06 -26.57
N ASN A 100 -39.86 34.45 -27.38
CA ASN A 100 -40.59 35.72 -27.26
C ASN A 100 -39.70 36.99 -27.24
N GLY A 101 -38.56 36.95 -27.94
CA GLY A 101 -37.63 38.08 -28.03
C GLY A 101 -36.62 38.17 -26.87
N GLU A 102 -36.71 37.28 -25.88
CA GLU A 102 -35.70 37.11 -24.85
C GLU A 102 -34.76 35.95 -25.24
N THR A 103 -33.46 36.17 -25.16
CA THR A 103 -32.43 35.18 -25.51
C THR A 103 -31.81 34.62 -24.24
N HIS A 104 -31.92 33.31 -24.05
CA HIS A 104 -31.27 32.59 -22.97
C HIS A 104 -30.03 31.87 -23.51
N ILE A 105 -28.87 32.09 -22.87
CA ILE A 105 -27.61 31.44 -23.20
C ILE A 105 -27.21 30.58 -22.01
N GLU A 106 -27.07 29.28 -22.26
CA GLU A 106 -26.54 28.32 -21.30
C GLU A 106 -25.16 27.85 -21.77
N ILE A 107 -24.18 27.85 -20.86
CA ILE A 107 -22.83 27.36 -21.11
C ILE A 107 -22.56 26.25 -20.11
N GLU A 108 -22.36 25.04 -20.61
CA GLU A 108 -21.92 23.89 -19.84
C GLU A 108 -20.42 23.65 -20.08
N THR A 109 -19.68 23.34 -19.03
CA THR A 109 -18.26 23.01 -19.09
C THR A 109 -18.03 21.65 -18.46
N THR A 110 -17.53 20.69 -19.25
CA THR A 110 -17.22 19.34 -18.79
C THR A 110 -15.71 19.13 -18.78
N HIS A 111 -15.20 18.50 -17.71
CA HIS A 111 -13.78 18.16 -17.57
C HIS A 111 -13.63 16.64 -17.50
N GLU A 112 -12.76 16.09 -18.35
CA GLU A 112 -12.41 14.66 -18.34
C GLU A 112 -10.90 14.50 -18.10
N ILE A 113 -10.54 13.68 -17.11
CA ILE A 113 -9.13 13.35 -16.82
C ILE A 113 -8.87 11.92 -17.31
N ARG A 114 -8.07 11.76 -18.35
CA ARG A 114 -7.62 10.47 -18.85
C ARG A 114 -6.22 10.16 -18.33
N ARG A 115 -6.07 8.97 -17.76
CA ARG A 115 -4.77 8.39 -17.40
C ARG A 115 -4.63 7.09 -18.17
N ASP A 116 -3.72 7.06 -19.13
CA ASP A 116 -3.36 5.81 -19.77
C ASP A 116 -2.47 5.04 -18.80
N PHE A 117 -2.96 3.96 -18.20
CA PHE A 117 -2.09 3.07 -17.46
C PHE A 117 -1.24 2.30 -18.49
N PRO A 118 0.09 2.19 -18.29
CA PRO A 118 0.90 1.34 -19.15
C PRO A 118 0.29 -0.07 -19.17
N LEU A 119 0.04 -0.60 -20.38
CA LEU A 119 -0.40 -1.98 -20.55
C LEU A 119 0.74 -2.90 -20.07
N SER A 120 0.41 -3.76 -19.11
CA SER A 120 1.27 -4.82 -18.56
C SER A 120 1.77 -5.78 -19.63
#